data_AF-A0A945A757-F1
#
_entry.id   AF-A0A945A757-F1
#
_cell.length_a   1.000
_cell.length_b   1.000
_cell.length_c   1.000
_cell.angle_alpha   90.00
_cell.angle_beta   90.00
_cell.angle_gamma   90.00
#
_symmetry.space_group_name_H-M   'P 1'
#
loop_
_entity.id
_entity.type
_entity.pdbx_description
1 polymer ?
#
loop_
_entity_poly.entity_id
_entity_poly.type
_entity_poly.pdbx_seq_one_letter_code
_entity_poly.pdbx_strand_id
1 'polypeptide(L)'
;KDGRARSVGHVIEGAALYEGRVEGKAGLASSFASVITLSTGGSTGREGPVVLLGSLISSKVSRWINADGITGRNLMGCAVAAAVSASFNAPLAGALFALEVVLRHYAVQALAPILIASVAGTVISRLYFGNVTEFTLPVHTQDFYIELPAHLLLGIVCAFVAVSFIKSVFWAESLGDKFQKILRIPNWSRPAFAGAFLGLIAIKFPHIIGVGYETMSLALNGNLLFWTAITFAFAKGLAVVITLAGRMGGGIFSPSLMLGALTGLAFGWIAVSIFPSVDGDETLYAISGMGAVAAAILGAPISTILIVIELTGDWQAGLAVMVAVSIATAFTSKMIHRSFFLTQLERRGVNLSEGPHSYLLAKYKVVSIMNSYEKTNLDEKYLWQMIEQGQYLDIGANLEAAMPMFQNGECEYLPVLSIGPEKNSTKLVGVLYYIDALKTFNQALFDTSKEEHS
;
A
#
# COMPACT_ATOMS: atom_id res chain seq x y z
N LYS A 1 -0.51 5.69 -20.47
CA LYS A 1 0.66 6.51 -20.87
C LYS A 1 1.93 6.05 -20.14
N ASP A 2 1.86 5.70 -18.85
CA ASP A 2 2.97 5.17 -18.05
C ASP A 2 3.18 3.64 -18.17
N GLY A 3 2.14 2.89 -18.54
CA GLY A 3 2.21 1.43 -18.73
C GLY A 3 2.41 0.65 -17.43
N ARG A 4 2.00 1.23 -16.28
CA ARG A 4 2.11 0.62 -14.95
C ARG A 4 0.73 0.16 -14.49
N ALA A 5 0.67 -1.06 -13.95
CA ALA A 5 -0.55 -1.54 -13.31
C ALA A 5 -0.85 -0.72 -12.06
N ARG A 6 -2.10 -0.27 -11.93
CA ARG A 6 -2.63 0.36 -10.73
C ARG A 6 -2.75 -0.69 -9.60
N SER A 7 -2.48 -0.28 -8.36
CA SER A 7 -2.42 -1.15 -7.18
C SER A 7 -3.10 -0.49 -5.97
N VAL A 8 -2.96 -1.10 -4.78
CA VAL A 8 -3.40 -0.50 -3.50
C VAL A 8 -2.79 0.89 -3.29
N GLY A 9 -1.57 1.16 -3.76
CA GLY A 9 -0.97 2.49 -3.66
C GLY A 9 -1.84 3.58 -4.32
N HIS A 10 -2.46 3.29 -5.46
CA HIS A 10 -3.39 4.21 -6.14
C HIS A 10 -4.72 4.37 -5.40
N VAL A 11 -5.14 3.35 -4.67
CA VAL A 11 -6.33 3.43 -3.82
C VAL A 11 -6.05 4.33 -2.61
N ILE A 12 -4.87 4.20 -1.98
CA ILE A 12 -4.40 5.08 -0.90
C ILE A 12 -4.32 6.53 -1.39
N GLU A 13 -3.73 6.75 -2.57
CA GLU A 13 -3.68 8.07 -3.22
C GLU A 13 -5.10 8.62 -3.48
N GLY A 14 -6.01 7.78 -3.96
CA GLY A 14 -7.42 8.12 -4.17
C GLY A 14 -8.17 8.53 -2.91
N ALA A 15 -7.94 7.80 -1.82
CA ALA A 15 -8.48 8.11 -0.51
C ALA A 15 -7.98 9.47 0.01
N ALA A 16 -6.67 9.71 -0.09
CA ALA A 16 -6.04 10.91 0.47
C ALA A 16 -6.28 12.19 -0.37
N LEU A 17 -6.11 12.10 -1.69
CA LEU A 17 -6.04 13.27 -2.57
C LEU A 17 -7.28 13.48 -3.45
N TYR A 18 -8.02 12.41 -3.74
CA TYR A 18 -9.10 12.44 -4.73
C TYR A 18 -10.47 12.10 -4.14
N GLU A 19 -10.71 12.48 -2.89
CA GLU A 19 -12.02 12.37 -2.22
C GLU A 19 -12.59 10.94 -2.23
N GLY A 20 -11.72 9.93 -2.08
CA GLY A 20 -12.13 8.53 -2.13
C GLY A 20 -12.48 8.04 -3.53
N ARG A 21 -11.84 8.59 -4.57
CA ARG A 21 -12.06 8.17 -5.97
C ARG A 21 -10.78 7.74 -6.67
N VAL A 22 -10.91 6.80 -7.60
CA VAL A 22 -9.80 6.29 -8.43
C VAL A 22 -10.09 6.42 -9.93
N GLU A 23 -9.04 6.38 -10.74
CA GLU A 23 -9.13 6.46 -12.20
C GLU A 23 -9.86 5.26 -12.81
N GLY A 24 -11.03 5.50 -13.42
CA GLY A 24 -11.87 4.44 -13.98
C GLY A 24 -11.21 3.61 -15.09
N LYS A 25 -10.77 4.26 -16.19
CA LYS A 25 -10.23 3.56 -17.37
C LYS A 25 -8.92 2.82 -17.04
N ALA A 26 -7.99 3.47 -16.36
CA ALA A 26 -6.70 2.89 -16.01
C ALA A 26 -6.84 1.78 -14.94
N GLY A 27 -7.74 1.96 -13.97
CA GLY A 27 -8.01 0.95 -12.96
C GLY A 27 -8.63 -0.32 -13.55
N LEU A 28 -9.61 -0.20 -14.45
CA LEU A 28 -10.19 -1.35 -15.14
C LEU A 28 -9.14 -2.10 -15.97
N ALA A 29 -8.36 -1.38 -16.78
CA ALA A 29 -7.27 -1.99 -17.55
C ALA A 29 -6.26 -2.73 -16.64
N SER A 30 -5.93 -2.16 -15.48
CA SER A 30 -5.02 -2.78 -14.50
C SER A 30 -5.61 -4.02 -13.84
N SER A 31 -6.92 -4.02 -13.61
CA SER A 31 -7.64 -5.17 -13.06
C SER A 31 -7.61 -6.33 -14.06
N PHE A 32 -7.91 -6.08 -15.34
CA PHE A 32 -7.76 -7.07 -16.41
C PHE A 32 -6.32 -7.57 -16.56
N ALA A 33 -5.33 -6.67 -16.50
CA ALA A 33 -3.92 -7.07 -16.55
C ALA A 33 -3.54 -7.98 -15.37
N SER A 34 -4.12 -7.75 -14.19
CA SER A 34 -3.90 -8.58 -13.01
C SER A 34 -4.56 -9.96 -13.14
N VAL A 35 -5.77 -10.03 -13.72
CA VAL A 35 -6.41 -11.32 -14.06
C VAL A 35 -5.52 -12.11 -15.00
N ILE A 36 -5.05 -11.52 -16.10
CA ILE A 36 -4.15 -12.20 -17.04
C ILE A 36 -2.88 -12.67 -16.32
N THR A 37 -2.27 -11.81 -15.52
CA THR A 37 -1.05 -12.14 -14.79
C THR A 37 -1.26 -13.33 -13.85
N LEU A 38 -2.31 -13.30 -13.02
CA LEU A 38 -2.60 -14.39 -12.08
C LEU A 38 -2.97 -15.69 -12.80
N SER A 39 -3.81 -15.62 -13.85
CA SER A 39 -4.23 -16.80 -14.61
C SER A 39 -3.09 -17.44 -15.42
N THR A 40 -2.10 -16.66 -15.84
CA THR A 40 -0.92 -17.17 -16.57
C THR A 40 0.24 -17.58 -15.64
N GLY A 41 0.04 -17.51 -14.33
CA GLY A 41 1.01 -17.98 -13.34
C GLY A 41 1.99 -16.92 -12.81
N GLY A 42 1.69 -15.64 -13.00
CA GLY A 42 2.41 -14.53 -12.37
C GLY A 42 2.51 -14.72 -10.85
N SER A 43 3.72 -14.61 -10.30
CA SER A 43 3.97 -14.81 -8.88
C SER A 43 3.63 -13.54 -8.10
N THR A 44 2.35 -13.37 -7.79
CA THR A 44 1.81 -12.18 -7.12
C THR A 44 0.51 -12.52 -6.38
N GLY A 45 0.04 -11.61 -5.53
CA GLY A 45 -1.21 -11.76 -4.78
C GLY A 45 -2.41 -11.19 -5.54
N ARG A 46 -3.58 -11.80 -5.35
CA ARG A 46 -4.86 -11.33 -5.91
C ARG A 46 -5.48 -10.14 -5.15
N GLU A 47 -4.98 -9.87 -3.95
CA GLU A 47 -5.65 -8.97 -2.99
C GLU A 47 -5.53 -7.49 -3.35
N GLY A 48 -4.38 -7.08 -3.89
CA GLY A 48 -4.23 -5.72 -4.41
C GLY A 48 -5.22 -5.40 -5.54
N PRO A 49 -5.34 -6.26 -6.56
CA PRO A 49 -6.36 -6.14 -7.60
C PRO A 49 -7.80 -6.12 -7.08
N VAL A 50 -8.13 -6.96 -6.10
CA VAL A 50 -9.47 -7.02 -5.48
C VAL A 50 -9.80 -5.70 -4.75
N VAL A 51 -8.84 -5.14 -4.00
CA VAL A 51 -8.96 -3.82 -3.36
C VAL A 51 -9.23 -2.73 -4.41
N LEU A 52 -8.47 -2.72 -5.52
CA LEU A 52 -8.65 -1.76 -6.61
C LEU A 52 -10.03 -1.89 -7.28
N LEU A 53 -10.49 -3.12 -7.52
CA LEU A 53 -11.82 -3.39 -8.06
C LEU A 53 -12.92 -2.85 -7.14
N GLY A 54 -12.82 -3.08 -5.84
CA GLY A 54 -13.73 -2.51 -4.84
C GLY A 54 -13.77 -0.98 -4.92
N SER A 55 -12.60 -0.33 -5.01
CA SER A 55 -12.50 1.13 -5.13
C SER A 55 -13.03 1.68 -6.46
N LEU A 56 -12.94 0.92 -7.56
CA LEU A 56 -13.55 1.32 -8.84
C LEU A 56 -15.08 1.31 -8.76
N ILE A 57 -15.64 0.31 -8.08
CA ILE A 57 -17.08 0.22 -7.83
C ILE A 57 -17.52 1.37 -6.94
N SER A 58 -16.83 1.62 -5.81
CA SER A 58 -17.18 2.73 -4.92
C SER A 58 -17.05 4.08 -5.62
N SER A 59 -16.04 4.28 -6.47
CA SER A 59 -15.88 5.52 -7.26
C SER A 59 -17.02 5.74 -8.25
N LYS A 60 -17.60 4.67 -8.79
CA LYS A 60 -18.78 4.77 -9.65
C LYS A 60 -20.02 5.14 -8.84
N VAL A 61 -20.23 4.48 -7.69
CA VAL A 61 -21.36 4.74 -6.79
C VAL A 61 -21.28 6.17 -6.22
N SER A 62 -20.11 6.59 -5.74
CA SER A 62 -19.87 7.94 -5.22
C SER A 62 -20.23 9.03 -6.23
N ARG A 63 -19.87 8.84 -7.51
CA ARG A 63 -20.26 9.77 -8.59
C ARG A 63 -21.75 9.71 -8.91
N TRP A 64 -22.35 8.53 -8.84
CA TRP A 64 -23.77 8.36 -9.13
C TRP A 64 -24.66 9.07 -8.11
N ILE A 65 -24.29 9.03 -6.83
CA ILE A 65 -25.05 9.70 -5.75
C ILE A 65 -24.56 11.12 -5.44
N ASN A 66 -23.59 11.65 -6.21
CA ASN A 66 -22.93 12.93 -5.96
C ASN A 66 -22.43 13.08 -4.51
N ALA A 67 -21.80 12.02 -3.98
CA ALA A 67 -21.24 12.01 -2.64
C ALA A 67 -20.17 13.10 -2.47
N ASP A 68 -20.16 13.76 -1.31
CA ASP A 68 -19.08 14.66 -0.89
C ASP A 68 -17.81 13.87 -0.52
N GLY A 69 -16.72 14.56 -0.19
CA GLY A 69 -15.43 13.92 0.05
C GLY A 69 -15.38 13.01 1.29
N ILE A 70 -16.20 13.27 2.31
CA ILE A 70 -16.28 12.41 3.50
C ILE A 70 -17.02 11.13 3.14
N THR A 71 -18.22 11.27 2.56
CA THR A 71 -19.03 10.12 2.13
C THR A 71 -18.30 9.29 1.07
N GLY A 72 -17.59 9.92 0.13
CA GLY A 72 -16.78 9.25 -0.88
C GLY A 72 -15.68 8.37 -0.28
N ARG A 73 -14.92 8.89 0.70
CA ARG A 73 -13.90 8.12 1.43
C ARG A 73 -14.52 6.99 2.24
N ASN A 74 -15.63 7.23 2.95
CA ASN A 74 -16.31 6.18 3.71
C ASN A 74 -16.82 5.06 2.80
N LEU A 75 -17.40 5.40 1.64
CA LEU A 75 -17.82 4.41 0.63
C LEU A 75 -16.65 3.59 0.07
N MET A 76 -15.50 4.23 -0.16
CA MET A 76 -14.28 3.53 -0.53
C MET A 76 -13.83 2.58 0.58
N GLY A 77 -13.82 3.02 1.84
CA GLY A 77 -13.51 2.19 3.01
C GLY A 77 -14.41 0.96 3.08
N CYS A 78 -15.73 1.14 2.95
CA CYS A 78 -16.70 0.04 2.94
C CYS A 78 -16.43 -0.96 1.81
N ALA A 79 -16.17 -0.47 0.59
CA ALA A 79 -15.92 -1.33 -0.56
C ALA A 79 -14.60 -2.10 -0.43
N VAL A 80 -13.55 -1.46 0.09
CA VAL A 80 -12.26 -2.11 0.37
C VAL A 80 -12.44 -3.16 1.46
N ALA A 81 -13.10 -2.85 2.57
CA ALA A 81 -13.33 -3.79 3.65
C ALA A 81 -14.11 -5.02 3.17
N ALA A 82 -15.22 -4.83 2.46
CA ALA A 82 -15.98 -5.93 1.86
C ALA A 82 -15.11 -6.79 0.92
N ALA A 83 -14.29 -6.16 0.08
CA ALA A 83 -13.45 -6.85 -0.90
C ALA A 83 -12.34 -7.68 -0.23
N VAL A 84 -11.64 -7.11 0.75
CA VAL A 84 -10.58 -7.80 1.50
C VAL A 84 -11.16 -8.94 2.34
N SER A 85 -12.28 -8.71 3.00
CA SER A 85 -12.95 -9.71 3.83
C SER A 85 -13.54 -10.85 3.01
N ALA A 86 -14.05 -10.56 1.81
CA ALA A 86 -14.47 -11.61 0.89
C ALA A 86 -13.28 -12.45 0.41
N SER A 87 -12.10 -11.84 0.24
CA SER A 87 -10.92 -12.53 -0.28
C SER A 87 -10.22 -13.40 0.76
N PHE A 88 -10.09 -12.93 2.00
CA PHE A 88 -9.44 -13.66 3.09
C PHE A 88 -10.40 -14.44 4.00
N ASN A 89 -11.71 -14.36 3.75
CA ASN A 89 -12.72 -14.86 4.69
C ASN A 89 -12.58 -14.27 6.12
N ALA A 90 -12.05 -13.04 6.21
CA ALA A 90 -11.58 -12.43 7.45
C ALA A 90 -12.20 -11.03 7.72
N PRO A 91 -13.43 -10.95 8.28
CA PRO A 91 -14.17 -9.70 8.45
C PRO A 91 -13.53 -8.63 9.35
N LEU A 92 -12.93 -8.97 10.50
CA LEU A 92 -12.36 -7.92 11.37
C LEU A 92 -11.08 -7.39 10.74
N ALA A 93 -10.28 -8.30 10.22
CA ALA A 93 -9.07 -8.06 9.48
C ALA A 93 -9.28 -7.15 8.26
N GLY A 94 -10.28 -7.42 7.42
CA GLY A 94 -10.56 -6.58 6.25
C GLY A 94 -11.11 -5.20 6.61
N ALA A 95 -11.89 -5.08 7.68
CA ALA A 95 -12.35 -3.79 8.19
C ALA A 95 -11.17 -2.94 8.71
N LEU A 96 -10.29 -3.52 9.52
CA LEU A 96 -9.10 -2.82 10.00
C LEU A 96 -8.13 -2.51 8.87
N PHE A 97 -7.99 -3.39 7.87
CA PHE A 97 -7.14 -3.10 6.71
C PHE A 97 -7.61 -1.86 5.95
N ALA A 98 -8.92 -1.71 5.77
CA ALA A 98 -9.48 -0.51 5.14
C ALA A 98 -9.15 0.76 5.94
N LEU A 99 -9.22 0.70 7.26
CA LEU A 99 -8.92 1.83 8.15
C LEU A 99 -7.41 2.13 8.25
N GLU A 100 -6.59 1.11 8.47
CA GLU A 100 -5.16 1.21 8.76
C GLU A 100 -4.32 1.46 7.50
N VAL A 101 -4.63 0.77 6.39
CA VAL A 101 -3.84 0.85 5.15
C VAL A 101 -4.40 1.87 4.17
N VAL A 102 -5.71 1.81 3.90
CA VAL A 102 -6.30 2.59 2.81
C VAL A 102 -6.67 4.00 3.25
N LEU A 103 -7.52 4.12 4.27
CA LEU A 103 -7.99 5.42 4.74
C LEU A 103 -6.93 6.11 5.60
N ARG A 104 -6.11 5.34 6.33
CA ARG A 104 -5.11 5.83 7.29
C ARG A 104 -5.70 6.82 8.29
N HIS A 105 -6.99 6.68 8.58
CA HIS A 105 -7.80 7.59 9.37
C HIS A 105 -8.85 6.77 10.13
N TYR A 106 -8.90 6.95 11.45
CA TYR A 106 -9.82 6.25 12.33
C TYR A 106 -10.97 7.17 12.74
N ALA A 107 -11.88 7.46 11.80
CA ALA A 107 -13.15 8.10 12.16
C ALA A 107 -14.07 7.07 12.83
N VAL A 108 -14.51 7.35 14.06
CA VAL A 108 -15.45 6.47 14.79
C VAL A 108 -16.75 6.30 13.99
N GLN A 109 -17.20 7.37 13.33
CA GLN A 109 -18.39 7.37 12.47
C GLN A 109 -18.27 6.44 11.25
N ALA A 110 -17.06 6.22 10.74
CA ALA A 110 -16.81 5.34 9.60
C ALA A 110 -16.72 3.87 10.02
N LEU A 111 -16.46 3.57 11.29
CA LEU A 111 -16.22 2.21 11.77
C LEU A 111 -17.43 1.29 11.56
N ALA A 112 -18.62 1.74 12.00
CA ALA A 112 -19.84 0.94 11.89
C ALA A 112 -20.20 0.54 10.45
N PRO A 113 -20.29 1.47 9.46
CA PRO A 113 -20.61 1.09 8.09
C PRO A 113 -19.51 0.23 7.45
N ILE A 114 -18.23 0.45 7.78
CA ILE A 114 -17.11 -0.36 7.29
C ILE A 114 -17.20 -1.79 7.81
N LEU A 115 -17.49 -1.98 9.10
CA LEU A 115 -17.68 -3.32 9.69
C LEU A 115 -18.87 -4.04 9.06
N ILE A 116 -20.00 -3.37 8.85
CA ILE A 116 -21.18 -3.96 8.20
C ILE A 116 -20.84 -4.41 6.78
N ALA A 117 -20.17 -3.56 6.00
CA ALA A 117 -19.74 -3.92 4.65
C ALA A 117 -18.76 -5.09 4.63
N SER A 118 -17.83 -5.10 5.59
CA SER A 118 -16.88 -6.19 5.79
C SER A 118 -17.58 -7.53 6.03
N VAL A 119 -18.52 -7.56 6.97
CA VAL A 119 -19.34 -8.75 7.27
C VAL A 119 -20.13 -9.19 6.04
N ALA A 120 -20.73 -8.25 5.29
CA ALA A 120 -21.46 -8.58 4.07
C ALA A 120 -20.55 -9.27 3.02
N GLY A 121 -19.31 -8.77 2.85
CA GLY A 121 -18.31 -9.40 1.97
C GLY A 121 -17.97 -10.82 2.40
N THR A 122 -17.72 -11.04 3.69
CA THR A 122 -17.48 -12.37 4.26
C THR A 122 -18.67 -13.30 4.08
N VAL A 123 -19.89 -12.84 4.36
CA VAL A 123 -21.11 -13.66 4.22
C VAL A 123 -21.29 -14.12 2.78
N ILE A 124 -21.12 -13.22 1.80
CA ILE A 124 -21.20 -13.59 0.38
C ILE A 124 -20.12 -14.63 0.04
N SER A 125 -18.88 -14.43 0.49
CA SER A 125 -17.80 -15.39 0.27
C SER A 125 -18.13 -16.77 0.85
N ARG A 126 -18.60 -16.82 2.10
CA ARG A 126 -18.98 -18.08 2.78
C ARG A 126 -20.17 -18.77 2.14
N LEU A 127 -21.12 -18.04 1.58
CA LEU A 127 -22.25 -18.62 0.84
C LEU A 127 -21.81 -19.34 -0.44
N TYR A 128 -20.77 -18.83 -1.11
CA TYR A 128 -20.27 -19.41 -2.36
C TYR A 128 -19.18 -20.47 -2.15
N PHE A 129 -18.24 -20.23 -1.24
CA PHE A 129 -17.04 -21.05 -1.04
C PHE A 129 -17.08 -21.92 0.22
N GLY A 130 -18.07 -21.71 1.09
CA GLY A 130 -18.19 -22.42 2.37
C GLY A 130 -17.54 -21.69 3.54
N ASN A 131 -17.82 -22.17 4.77
CA ASN A 131 -17.36 -21.58 6.02
C ASN A 131 -16.17 -22.35 6.60
N VAL A 132 -15.05 -22.36 5.89
CA VAL A 132 -13.79 -22.95 6.35
C VAL A 132 -12.74 -21.87 6.53
N THR A 133 -11.88 -22.01 7.55
CA THR A 133 -10.65 -21.21 7.63
C THR A 133 -9.78 -21.56 6.42
N GLU A 134 -9.03 -20.57 5.93
CA GLU A 134 -8.17 -20.78 4.75
C GLU A 134 -7.07 -21.80 5.04
N PHE A 135 -6.59 -21.83 6.30
CA PHE A 135 -5.65 -22.83 6.78
C PHE A 135 -6.27 -23.67 7.90
N THR A 136 -6.08 -24.98 7.81
CA THR A 136 -6.30 -25.93 8.90
C THR A 136 -4.94 -26.31 9.47
N LEU A 137 -4.76 -26.04 10.76
CA LEU A 137 -3.51 -26.22 11.47
C LEU A 137 -3.64 -27.32 12.53
N PRO A 138 -2.53 -27.99 12.87
CA PRO A 138 -2.49 -28.85 14.06
C PRO A 138 -2.74 -28.01 15.33
N VAL A 139 -3.25 -28.66 16.39
CA VAL A 139 -3.48 -28.00 17.67
C VAL A 139 -2.14 -27.76 18.35
N HIS A 140 -1.79 -26.50 18.60
CA HIS A 140 -0.56 -26.13 19.30
C HIS A 140 -0.75 -26.20 20.81
N THR A 141 0.11 -26.93 21.52
CA THR A 141 0.21 -26.87 22.98
C THR A 141 1.26 -25.82 23.36
N GLN A 142 0.84 -24.74 24.03
CA GLN A 142 1.70 -23.58 24.29
C GLN A 142 2.58 -23.73 25.54
N ASP A 143 3.90 -23.72 25.33
CA ASP A 143 4.89 -23.19 26.29
C ASP A 143 5.42 -21.81 25.83
N PHE A 144 4.49 -20.96 25.35
CA PHE A 144 4.79 -19.65 24.75
C PHE A 144 5.74 -18.77 25.57
N TYR A 145 5.64 -18.83 26.90
CA TYR A 145 6.45 -18.00 27.80
C TYR A 145 7.95 -18.30 27.70
N ILE A 146 8.33 -19.56 27.44
CA ILE A 146 9.72 -19.98 27.31
C ILE A 146 10.27 -19.54 25.94
N GLU A 147 9.42 -19.60 24.91
CA GLU A 147 9.79 -19.29 23.52
C GLU A 147 9.73 -17.80 23.16
N LEU A 148 9.27 -16.95 24.08
CA LEU A 148 9.10 -15.51 23.84
C LEU A 148 10.39 -14.81 23.35
N PRO A 149 11.60 -15.09 23.89
CA PRO A 149 12.85 -14.54 23.35
C PRO A 149 13.11 -14.95 21.89
N ALA A 150 12.77 -16.18 21.50
CA ALA A 150 12.94 -16.66 20.14
C ALA A 150 11.99 -15.93 19.17
N HIS A 151 10.75 -15.62 19.60
CA HIS A 151 9.80 -14.82 18.82
C HIS A 151 10.25 -13.36 18.64
N LEU A 152 10.90 -12.77 19.65
CA LEU A 152 11.53 -11.45 19.52
C LEU A 152 12.64 -11.46 18.45
N LEU A 153 13.51 -12.47 18.49
CA LEU A 153 14.58 -12.64 17.49
C LEU A 153 14.01 -12.90 16.09
N LEU A 154 12.95 -13.72 15.98
CA LEU A 154 12.25 -13.96 14.72
C LEU A 154 11.73 -12.63 14.14
N GLY A 155 11.16 -11.75 14.96
CA GLY A 155 10.71 -10.43 14.51
C GLY A 155 11.84 -9.60 13.87
N ILE A 156 13.05 -9.65 14.44
CA ILE A 156 14.23 -8.97 13.87
C ILE A 156 14.62 -9.60 12.52
N VAL A 157 14.67 -10.93 12.43
CA VAL A 157 14.96 -11.63 11.18
C VAL A 157 13.92 -11.27 10.11
N CYS A 158 12.64 -11.27 10.48
CA CYS A 158 11.54 -10.89 9.59
C CYS A 158 11.66 -9.44 9.11
N ALA A 159 12.11 -8.51 9.95
CA ALA A 159 12.38 -7.13 9.54
C ALA A 159 13.46 -7.08 8.43
N PHE A 160 14.57 -7.81 8.61
CA PHE A 160 15.62 -7.85 7.59
C PHE A 160 15.13 -8.46 6.27
N VAL A 161 14.34 -9.54 6.34
CA VAL A 161 13.74 -10.16 5.15
C VAL A 161 12.79 -9.18 4.46
N ALA A 162 11.89 -8.53 5.20
CA ALA A 162 10.97 -7.52 4.67
C ALA A 162 11.71 -6.35 4.00
N VAL A 163 12.72 -5.79 4.67
CA VAL A 163 13.53 -4.68 4.16
C VAL A 163 14.27 -5.08 2.89
N SER A 164 14.91 -6.25 2.89
CA SER A 164 15.61 -6.78 1.73
C SER A 164 14.66 -6.98 0.55
N PHE A 165 13.47 -7.52 0.80
CA PHE A 165 12.46 -7.76 -0.21
C PHE A 165 11.93 -6.47 -0.82
N ILE A 166 11.54 -5.48 0.00
CA ILE A 166 11.09 -4.16 -0.47
C ILE A 166 12.15 -3.51 -1.35
N LYS A 167 13.40 -3.45 -0.87
CA LYS A 167 14.52 -2.85 -1.61
C LYS A 167 14.77 -3.59 -2.92
N SER A 168 14.68 -4.91 -2.93
CA SER A 168 14.87 -5.73 -4.13
C SER A 168 13.81 -5.45 -5.21
N VAL A 169 12.54 -5.33 -4.83
CA VAL A 169 11.45 -4.99 -5.78
C VAL A 169 11.72 -3.64 -6.44
N PHE A 170 11.99 -2.59 -5.66
CA PHE A 170 12.20 -1.25 -6.19
C PHE A 170 13.54 -1.08 -6.92
N TRP A 171 14.59 -1.78 -6.48
CA TRP A 171 15.86 -1.83 -7.19
C TRP A 171 15.69 -2.50 -8.57
N ALA A 172 15.01 -3.65 -8.63
CA ALA A 172 14.73 -4.34 -9.89
C ALA A 172 13.83 -3.51 -10.82
N GLU A 173 12.83 -2.79 -10.28
CA GLU A 173 12.02 -1.86 -11.08
C GLU A 173 12.87 -0.76 -11.71
N SER A 174 13.79 -0.16 -10.93
CA SER A 174 14.72 0.88 -11.39
C SER A 174 15.67 0.36 -12.45
N LEU A 175 16.18 -0.85 -12.26
CA LEU A 175 17.05 -1.52 -13.21
C LEU A 175 16.30 -1.79 -14.52
N GLY A 176 15.06 -2.30 -14.43
CA GLY A 176 14.19 -2.50 -15.58
C GLY A 176 13.88 -1.18 -16.31
N ASP A 177 13.63 -0.08 -15.58
CA ASP A 177 13.44 1.25 -16.17
C ASP A 177 14.69 1.74 -16.92
N LYS A 178 15.90 1.49 -16.38
CA LYS A 178 17.17 1.82 -17.03
C LYS A 178 17.38 0.98 -18.31
N PHE A 179 17.23 -0.34 -18.23
CA PHE A 179 17.37 -1.22 -19.39
C PHE A 179 16.38 -0.88 -20.49
N GLN A 180 15.12 -0.61 -20.12
CA GLN A 180 14.10 -0.24 -21.08
C GLN A 180 14.44 1.06 -21.82
N LYS A 181 15.02 2.05 -21.13
CA LYS A 181 15.50 3.30 -21.74
C LYS A 181 16.69 3.07 -22.67
N ILE A 182 17.68 2.27 -22.24
CA ILE A 182 18.90 1.98 -23.01
C ILE A 182 18.56 1.21 -24.29
N LEU A 183 17.76 0.15 -24.17
CA LEU A 183 17.40 -0.74 -25.28
C LEU A 183 16.21 -0.24 -26.09
N ARG A 184 15.62 0.91 -25.72
CA ARG A 184 14.42 1.51 -26.35
C ARG A 184 13.25 0.51 -26.52
N ILE A 185 13.09 -0.37 -25.53
CA ILE A 185 12.09 -1.44 -25.56
C ILE A 185 10.69 -0.84 -25.34
N PRO A 186 9.68 -1.17 -26.16
CA PRO A 186 8.32 -0.66 -25.99
C PRO A 186 7.72 -1.13 -24.66
N ASN A 187 6.85 -0.30 -24.06
CA ASN A 187 6.26 -0.58 -22.75
C ASN A 187 5.52 -1.93 -22.68
N TRP A 188 4.94 -2.40 -23.79
CA TRP A 188 4.15 -3.63 -23.82
C TRP A 188 4.98 -4.91 -23.76
N SER A 189 6.26 -4.89 -24.18
CA SER A 189 7.08 -6.11 -24.19
C SER A 189 7.77 -6.39 -22.85
N ARG A 190 7.84 -5.42 -21.93
CA ARG A 190 8.46 -5.62 -20.61
C ARG A 190 7.76 -6.72 -19.79
N PRO A 191 6.42 -6.77 -19.69
CA PRO A 191 5.72 -7.90 -19.09
C PRO A 191 6.02 -9.24 -19.76
N ALA A 192 6.19 -9.27 -21.09
CA ALA A 192 6.49 -10.50 -21.82
C ALA A 192 7.87 -11.07 -21.46
N PHE A 193 8.90 -10.22 -21.38
CA PHE A 193 10.23 -10.65 -20.93
C PHE A 193 10.22 -11.12 -19.47
N ALA A 194 9.54 -10.39 -18.58
CA ALA A 194 9.41 -10.78 -17.19
C ALA A 194 8.69 -12.14 -17.05
N GLY A 195 7.62 -12.35 -17.82
CA GLY A 195 6.91 -13.63 -17.89
C GLY A 195 7.79 -14.77 -18.41
N ALA A 196 8.64 -14.52 -19.42
CA ALA A 196 9.58 -15.53 -19.91
C ALA A 196 10.62 -15.91 -18.84
N PHE A 197 11.22 -14.94 -18.15
CA PHE A 197 12.13 -15.21 -17.03
C PHE A 197 11.45 -15.95 -15.89
N LEU A 198 10.23 -15.54 -15.52
CA LEU A 198 9.43 -16.23 -14.51
C LEU A 198 9.15 -17.68 -14.93
N GLY A 199 8.77 -17.91 -16.18
CA GLY A 199 8.55 -19.23 -16.75
C GLY A 199 9.78 -20.13 -16.65
N LEU A 200 10.98 -19.60 -16.92
CA LEU A 200 12.23 -20.35 -16.78
C LEU A 200 12.49 -20.79 -15.33
N ILE A 201 12.21 -19.93 -14.35
CA ILE A 201 12.36 -20.29 -12.92
C ILE A 201 11.30 -21.33 -12.53
N ALA A 202 10.07 -21.14 -13.02
CA ALA A 202 8.93 -22.00 -12.72
C ALA A 202 9.10 -23.45 -13.20
N ILE A 203 9.87 -23.70 -14.28
CA ILE A 203 10.19 -25.07 -14.74
C ILE A 203 10.86 -25.89 -13.62
N LYS A 204 11.78 -25.26 -12.86
CA LYS A 204 12.47 -25.92 -11.76
C LYS A 204 11.71 -25.81 -10.44
N PHE A 205 11.01 -24.70 -10.23
CA PHE A 205 10.32 -24.39 -8.98
C PHE A 205 8.84 -24.04 -9.23
N PRO A 206 7.98 -25.01 -9.56
CA PRO A 206 6.58 -24.73 -9.89
C PRO A 206 5.79 -24.12 -8.72
N HIS A 207 6.19 -24.41 -7.48
CA HIS A 207 5.61 -23.91 -6.23
C HIS A 207 5.61 -22.37 -6.09
N ILE A 208 6.41 -21.66 -6.88
CA ILE A 208 6.48 -20.19 -6.81
C ILE A 208 5.37 -19.50 -7.63
N ILE A 209 4.70 -20.25 -8.51
CA ILE A 209 3.67 -19.74 -9.42
C ILE A 209 2.44 -19.28 -8.65
N GLY A 210 1.78 -18.23 -9.15
CA GLY A 210 0.51 -17.77 -8.61
C GLY A 210 0.60 -17.20 -7.19
N VAL A 211 -0.46 -17.39 -6.42
CA VAL A 211 -0.62 -16.80 -5.08
C VAL A 211 0.28 -17.51 -4.06
N GLY A 212 0.36 -18.84 -4.12
CA GLY A 212 1.23 -19.67 -3.28
C GLY A 212 0.61 -20.16 -1.97
N TYR A 213 -0.73 -20.25 -1.90
CA TYR A 213 -1.44 -20.73 -0.71
C TYR A 213 -1.11 -22.19 -0.37
N GLU A 214 -0.88 -23.03 -1.38
CA GLU A 214 -0.53 -24.44 -1.19
C GLU A 214 0.82 -24.56 -0.48
N THR A 215 1.81 -23.78 -0.92
CA THR A 215 3.14 -23.79 -0.30
C THR A 215 3.13 -23.13 1.07
N MET A 216 2.30 -22.10 1.26
CA MET A 216 2.07 -21.50 2.58
C MET A 216 1.45 -22.53 3.53
N SER A 217 0.44 -23.27 3.10
CA SER A 217 -0.20 -24.34 3.88
C SER A 217 0.80 -25.44 4.25
N LEU A 218 1.63 -25.89 3.30
CA LEU A 218 2.71 -26.84 3.59
C LEU A 218 3.69 -26.30 4.65
N ALA A 219 4.02 -25.01 4.59
CA ALA A 219 4.90 -24.40 5.57
C ALA A 219 4.27 -24.31 6.96
N LEU A 220 3.01 -23.89 7.03
CA LEU A 220 2.27 -23.77 8.29
C LEU A 220 1.93 -25.13 8.93
N ASN A 221 1.94 -26.22 8.15
CA ASN A 221 1.78 -27.58 8.66
C ASN A 221 3.11 -28.28 8.98
N GLY A 222 4.26 -27.60 8.88
CA GLY A 222 5.57 -28.21 9.16
C GLY A 222 6.03 -29.22 8.10
N ASN A 223 5.32 -29.34 6.99
CA ASN A 223 5.56 -30.34 5.94
C ASN A 223 6.71 -29.98 4.98
N LEU A 224 7.50 -28.94 5.30
CA LEU A 224 8.66 -28.52 4.51
C LEU A 224 9.92 -28.61 5.35
N LEU A 225 10.93 -29.28 4.79
CA LEU A 225 12.28 -29.32 5.36
C LEU A 225 12.93 -27.93 5.33
N PHE A 226 13.85 -27.70 6.25
CA PHE A 226 14.63 -26.45 6.39
C PHE A 226 15.17 -25.89 5.06
N TRP A 227 15.93 -26.69 4.31
CA TRP A 227 16.54 -26.24 3.04
C TRP A 227 15.50 -25.99 1.95
N THR A 228 14.40 -26.74 1.95
CA THR A 228 13.27 -26.53 1.04
C THR A 228 12.59 -25.20 1.33
N ALA A 229 12.35 -24.88 2.60
CA ALA A 229 11.74 -23.61 3.02
C ALA A 229 12.60 -22.41 2.59
N ILE A 230 13.92 -22.46 2.81
CA ILE A 230 14.85 -21.40 2.37
C ILE A 230 14.85 -21.26 0.84
N THR A 231 14.94 -22.39 0.12
CA THR A 231 14.97 -22.38 -1.34
C THR A 231 13.67 -21.80 -1.91
N PHE A 232 12.53 -22.17 -1.35
CA PHE A 232 11.22 -21.66 -1.77
C PHE A 232 11.05 -20.19 -1.41
N ALA A 233 11.55 -19.73 -0.25
CA ALA A 233 11.51 -18.32 0.12
C ALA A 233 12.31 -17.48 -0.88
N PHE A 234 13.53 -17.91 -1.22
CA PHE A 234 14.36 -17.20 -2.19
C PHE A 234 13.77 -17.22 -3.60
N ALA A 235 13.32 -18.39 -4.06
CA ALA A 235 12.71 -18.55 -5.38
C ALA A 235 11.41 -17.74 -5.50
N LYS A 236 10.55 -17.74 -4.47
CA LYS A 236 9.33 -16.92 -4.42
C LYS A 236 9.66 -15.43 -4.40
N GLY A 237 10.63 -15.02 -3.59
CA GLY A 237 11.08 -13.63 -3.53
C GLY A 237 11.54 -13.12 -4.89
N LEU A 238 12.40 -13.88 -5.58
CA LEU A 238 12.84 -13.56 -6.94
C LEU A 238 11.70 -13.52 -7.94
N ALA A 239 10.80 -14.51 -7.90
CA ALA A 239 9.65 -14.57 -8.79
C ALA A 239 8.75 -13.34 -8.66
N VAL A 240 8.50 -12.88 -7.43
CA VAL A 240 7.67 -11.69 -7.17
C VAL A 240 8.40 -10.42 -7.60
N VAL A 241 9.70 -10.31 -7.31
CA VAL A 241 10.54 -9.20 -7.76
C VAL A 241 10.49 -9.06 -9.29
N ILE A 242 10.66 -10.17 -10.02
CA ILE A 242 10.58 -10.20 -11.49
C ILE A 242 9.17 -9.82 -11.97
N THR A 243 8.12 -10.37 -11.35
CA THR A 243 6.73 -10.12 -11.73
C THR A 243 6.37 -8.63 -11.56
N LEU A 244 6.64 -8.06 -10.39
CA LEU A 244 6.32 -6.66 -10.08
C LEU A 244 7.21 -5.68 -10.85
N ALA A 245 8.53 -5.92 -10.91
CA ALA A 245 9.45 -5.10 -11.72
C ALA A 245 9.16 -5.22 -13.22
N GLY A 246 8.58 -6.34 -13.66
CA GLY A 246 8.08 -6.57 -15.01
C GLY A 246 6.85 -5.74 -15.38
N ARG A 247 6.28 -4.98 -14.45
CA ARG A 247 5.01 -4.25 -14.59
C ARG A 247 3.81 -5.15 -14.88
N MET A 248 3.89 -6.42 -14.45
CA MET A 248 2.74 -7.32 -14.47
C MET A 248 1.75 -6.91 -13.37
N GLY A 249 0.46 -7.19 -13.57
CA GLY A 249 -0.59 -6.79 -12.62
C GLY A 249 -0.64 -7.71 -11.41
N GLY A 250 -0.85 -7.17 -10.21
CA GLY A 250 -0.93 -7.98 -8.99
C GLY A 250 -0.72 -7.20 -7.71
N GLY A 251 -0.68 -7.91 -6.58
CA GLY A 251 -0.47 -7.38 -5.24
C GLY A 251 0.73 -8.02 -4.52
N ILE A 252 1.29 -7.30 -3.54
CA ILE A 252 2.40 -7.80 -2.72
C ILE A 252 1.94 -8.60 -1.50
N PHE A 253 0.64 -8.61 -1.21
CA PHE A 253 0.06 -9.14 0.03
C PHE A 253 0.33 -10.63 0.24
N SER A 254 -0.23 -11.51 -0.58
CA SER A 254 -0.07 -12.96 -0.38
C SER A 254 1.42 -13.40 -0.47
N PRO A 255 2.24 -12.82 -1.36
CA PRO A 255 3.69 -13.05 -1.34
C PRO A 255 4.38 -12.70 -0.03
N SER A 256 4.00 -11.62 0.65
CA SER A 256 4.62 -11.25 1.93
C SER A 256 4.25 -12.22 3.04
N LEU A 257 2.99 -12.69 3.09
CA LEU A 257 2.57 -13.76 4.00
C LEU A 257 3.37 -15.04 3.75
N MET A 258 3.53 -15.46 2.49
CA MET A 258 4.25 -16.69 2.13
C MET A 258 5.73 -16.61 2.48
N LEU A 259 6.39 -15.48 2.17
CA LEU A 259 7.78 -15.25 2.55
C LEU A 259 7.94 -15.29 4.07
N GLY A 260 7.00 -14.71 4.80
CA GLY A 260 6.96 -14.77 6.25
C GLY A 260 6.81 -16.19 6.79
N ALA A 261 5.86 -16.97 6.27
CA ALA A 261 5.63 -18.35 6.69
C ALA A 261 6.88 -19.22 6.49
N LEU A 262 7.52 -19.10 5.31
CA LEU A 262 8.73 -19.86 4.99
C LEU A 262 9.93 -19.43 5.83
N THR A 263 10.07 -18.13 6.11
CA THR A 263 11.12 -17.59 6.99
C THR A 263 10.93 -18.07 8.42
N GLY A 264 9.69 -17.99 8.91
CA GLY A 264 9.32 -18.45 10.25
C GLY A 264 9.54 -19.94 10.44
N LEU A 265 9.14 -20.77 9.47
CA LEU A 265 9.39 -22.21 9.51
C LEU A 265 10.90 -22.53 9.52
N ALA A 266 11.67 -21.88 8.65
CA ALA A 266 13.12 -22.08 8.62
C ALA A 266 13.79 -21.67 9.94
N PHE A 267 13.30 -20.60 10.57
CA PHE A 267 13.75 -20.19 11.90
C PHE A 267 13.33 -21.22 12.97
N GLY A 268 12.10 -21.72 12.92
CA GLY A 268 11.58 -22.74 13.85
C GLY A 268 12.44 -24.00 13.84
N TRP A 269 12.81 -24.51 12.67
CA TRP A 269 13.74 -25.63 12.54
C TRP A 269 15.08 -25.39 13.26
N ILE A 270 15.62 -24.17 13.20
CA ILE A 270 16.86 -23.81 13.91
C ILE A 270 16.61 -23.73 15.42
N ALA A 271 15.53 -23.07 15.84
CA ALA A 271 15.20 -22.85 17.24
C ALA A 271 14.99 -24.17 17.99
N VAL A 272 14.19 -25.09 17.42
CA VAL A 272 13.92 -26.43 17.97
C VAL A 272 15.20 -27.27 18.01
N SER A 273 16.08 -27.15 17.00
CA SER A 273 17.36 -27.87 16.99
C SER A 273 18.33 -27.42 18.09
N ILE A 274 18.25 -26.17 18.53
CA ILE A 274 19.11 -25.61 19.59
C ILE A 274 18.56 -25.93 20.98
N PHE A 275 17.24 -25.98 21.13
CA PHE A 275 16.56 -26.29 22.39
C PHE A 275 15.60 -27.49 22.26
N PRO A 276 16.10 -28.73 22.04
CA PRO A 276 15.26 -29.91 21.81
C PRO A 276 14.42 -30.34 23.02
N SER A 277 14.74 -29.81 24.20
CA SER A 277 14.06 -30.09 25.46
C SER A 277 12.85 -29.18 25.71
N VAL A 278 12.66 -28.15 24.88
CA VAL A 278 11.44 -27.36 24.85
C VAL A 278 10.59 -27.99 23.76
N ASP A 279 9.36 -28.41 24.07
CA ASP A 279 8.38 -28.90 23.10
C ASP A 279 7.91 -27.73 22.22
N GLY A 280 8.85 -27.16 21.46
CA GLY A 280 8.63 -26.05 20.55
C GLY A 280 8.04 -26.54 19.26
N ASP A 281 6.96 -25.90 18.81
CA ASP A 281 6.31 -26.23 17.55
C ASP A 281 6.87 -25.31 16.44
N GLU A 282 7.64 -25.87 15.50
CA GLU A 282 8.19 -25.10 14.37
C GLU A 282 7.13 -24.34 13.56
N THR A 283 5.88 -24.82 13.60
CA THR A 283 4.76 -24.20 12.90
C THR A 283 4.29 -22.91 13.56
N LEU A 284 4.43 -22.75 14.88
CA LEU A 284 4.11 -21.51 15.58
C LEU A 284 5.03 -20.35 15.14
N TYR A 285 6.30 -20.66 14.90
CA TYR A 285 7.24 -19.72 14.30
C TYR A 285 6.86 -19.38 12.86
N ALA A 286 6.35 -20.35 12.08
CA ALA A 286 5.83 -20.10 10.73
C ALA A 286 4.66 -19.10 10.74
N ILE A 287 3.68 -19.28 11.63
CA ILE A 287 2.54 -18.37 11.80
C ILE A 287 3.01 -16.96 12.22
N SER A 288 3.94 -16.90 13.18
CA SER A 288 4.52 -15.64 13.66
C SER A 288 5.30 -14.91 12.56
N GLY A 289 6.09 -15.65 11.78
CA GLY A 289 6.85 -15.13 10.65
C GLY A 289 5.94 -14.61 9.52
N MET A 290 4.87 -15.35 9.22
CA MET A 290 3.83 -14.96 8.26
C MET A 290 3.28 -13.56 8.57
N GLY A 291 2.87 -13.34 9.82
CA GLY A 291 2.41 -12.04 10.27
C GLY A 291 3.51 -10.98 10.25
N ALA A 292 4.69 -11.30 10.79
CA ALA A 292 5.77 -10.33 10.98
C ALA A 292 6.29 -9.74 9.66
N VAL A 293 6.56 -10.58 8.65
CA VAL A 293 7.02 -10.10 7.34
C VAL A 293 5.91 -9.35 6.60
N ALA A 294 4.67 -9.83 6.64
CA ALA A 294 3.55 -9.15 6.01
C ALA A 294 3.28 -7.78 6.63
N ALA A 295 3.28 -7.67 7.96
CA ALA A 295 3.07 -6.43 8.68
C ALA A 295 4.14 -5.40 8.36
N ALA A 296 5.41 -5.83 8.36
CA ALA A 296 6.55 -4.99 8.03
C ALA A 296 6.49 -4.47 6.58
N ILE A 297 6.06 -5.31 5.61
CA ILE A 297 5.94 -4.90 4.21
C ILE A 297 4.78 -3.94 3.99
N LEU A 298 3.61 -4.27 4.55
CA LEU A 298 2.38 -3.50 4.34
C LEU A 298 2.36 -2.21 5.17
N GLY A 299 3.07 -2.19 6.31
CA GLY A 299 3.01 -1.11 7.29
C GLY A 299 1.72 -1.09 8.09
N ALA A 300 1.11 -2.26 8.30
CA ALA A 300 -0.20 -2.41 8.96
C ALA A 300 -0.17 -3.55 9.98
N PRO A 301 0.45 -3.34 11.15
CA PRO A 301 0.60 -4.37 12.17
C PRO A 301 -0.74 -4.91 12.67
N ILE A 302 -1.71 -4.06 12.98
CA ILE A 302 -2.95 -4.51 13.64
C ILE A 302 -3.79 -5.37 12.69
N SER A 303 -3.98 -4.89 11.47
CA SER A 303 -4.72 -5.61 10.43
C SER A 303 -4.03 -6.93 10.10
N THR A 304 -2.70 -6.95 10.01
CA THR A 304 -1.98 -8.18 9.67
C THR A 304 -2.07 -9.22 10.78
N ILE A 305 -2.00 -8.82 12.06
CA ILE A 305 -2.22 -9.72 13.20
C ILE A 305 -3.60 -10.39 13.07
N LEU A 306 -4.65 -9.59 12.84
CA LEU A 306 -6.00 -10.14 12.68
C LEU A 306 -6.13 -11.01 11.42
N ILE A 307 -5.47 -10.65 10.32
CA ILE A 307 -5.51 -11.45 9.08
C ILE A 307 -4.92 -12.83 9.35
N VAL A 308 -3.79 -12.90 10.05
CA VAL A 308 -3.18 -14.17 10.43
C VAL A 308 -4.13 -14.98 11.29
N ILE A 309 -4.67 -14.39 12.37
CA ILE A 309 -5.53 -15.11 13.31
C ILE A 309 -6.82 -15.60 12.64
N GLU A 310 -7.46 -14.78 11.80
CA GLU A 310 -8.69 -15.18 11.13
C GLU A 310 -8.47 -16.21 10.02
N LEU A 311 -7.31 -16.17 9.34
CA LEU A 311 -6.95 -17.18 8.33
C LEU A 311 -6.62 -18.53 8.95
N THR A 312 -6.02 -18.55 10.14
CA THR A 312 -5.63 -19.79 10.84
C THR A 312 -6.71 -20.31 11.79
N GLY A 313 -7.57 -19.43 12.31
CA GLY A 313 -8.54 -19.75 13.35
C GLY A 313 -7.93 -19.90 14.75
N ASP A 314 -6.61 -19.71 14.90
CA ASP A 314 -5.91 -19.89 16.17
C ASP A 314 -5.66 -18.54 16.87
N TRP A 315 -6.53 -18.25 17.84
CA TRP A 315 -6.42 -17.08 18.70
C TRP A 315 -5.29 -17.18 19.73
N GLN A 316 -4.86 -18.39 20.08
CA GLN A 316 -3.79 -18.61 21.07
C GLN A 316 -2.42 -18.27 20.48
N ALA A 317 -2.17 -18.63 19.22
CA ALA A 317 -0.98 -18.17 18.48
C ALA A 317 -0.91 -16.64 18.30
N GLY A 318 -2.04 -15.92 18.51
CA GLY A 318 -2.11 -14.47 18.38
C GLY A 318 -1.06 -13.72 19.19
N LEU A 319 -0.76 -14.15 20.42
CA LEU A 319 0.26 -13.50 21.27
C LEU A 319 1.66 -13.56 20.64
N ALA A 320 2.03 -14.72 20.08
CA ALA A 320 3.31 -14.93 19.41
C ALA A 320 3.44 -14.05 18.16
N VAL A 321 2.37 -14.01 17.36
CA VAL A 321 2.27 -13.14 16.18
C VAL A 321 2.41 -11.68 16.57
N MET A 322 1.71 -11.22 17.62
CA MET A 322 1.76 -9.83 18.08
C MET A 322 3.18 -9.39 18.46
N VAL A 323 3.91 -10.24 19.18
CA VAL A 323 5.30 -9.95 19.58
C VAL A 323 6.20 -9.84 18.35
N ALA A 324 6.19 -10.86 17.47
CA ALA A 324 7.03 -10.87 16.27
C ALA A 324 6.70 -9.70 15.32
N VAL A 325 5.40 -9.41 15.12
CA VAL A 325 4.90 -8.28 14.31
C VAL A 325 5.35 -6.94 14.86
N SER A 326 5.24 -6.75 16.18
CA SER A 326 5.61 -5.49 16.83
C SER A 326 7.09 -5.19 16.65
N ILE A 327 7.95 -6.20 16.87
CA ILE A 327 9.39 -6.06 16.65
C ILE A 327 9.72 -5.84 15.17
N ALA A 328 9.14 -6.64 14.26
CA ALA A 328 9.41 -6.52 12.84
C ALA A 328 9.05 -5.13 12.31
N THR A 329 7.91 -4.59 12.73
CA THR A 329 7.42 -3.26 12.35
C THR A 329 8.30 -2.15 12.95
N ALA A 330 8.68 -2.28 14.22
CA ALA A 330 9.55 -1.30 14.90
C ALA A 330 10.95 -1.20 14.26
N PHE A 331 11.54 -2.33 13.85
CA PHE A 331 12.83 -2.33 13.16
C PHE A 331 12.72 -1.86 11.71
N THR A 332 11.70 -2.30 10.98
CA THR A 332 11.50 -1.92 9.57
C THR A 332 11.26 -0.41 9.42
N SER A 333 10.49 0.20 10.34
CA SER A 333 10.20 1.64 10.31
C SER A 333 11.44 2.54 10.49
N LYS A 334 12.53 2.01 11.08
CA LYS A 334 13.82 2.73 11.16
C LYS A 334 14.66 2.61 9.89
N MET A 335 14.45 1.56 9.08
CA MET A 335 15.29 1.24 7.92
C MET A 335 14.68 1.65 6.58
N ILE A 336 13.36 1.81 6.52
CA ILE A 336 12.59 2.18 5.33
C ILE A 336 11.59 3.27 5.71
N HIS A 337 11.30 4.21 4.80
CA HIS A 337 10.21 5.16 4.95
C HIS A 337 8.85 4.44 4.97
N ARG A 338 8.44 4.09 6.19
CA ARG A 338 7.16 3.55 6.67
C ARG A 338 6.65 2.24 6.06
N SER A 339 6.49 2.09 4.73
CA SER A 339 5.96 0.86 4.11
C SER A 339 6.21 0.75 2.61
N PHE A 340 5.92 -0.44 2.03
CA PHE A 340 6.00 -0.66 0.59
C PHE A 340 5.13 0.31 -0.22
N PHE A 341 3.87 0.54 0.19
CA PHE A 341 2.96 1.40 -0.56
C PHE A 341 3.36 2.88 -0.50
N LEU A 342 3.86 3.35 0.65
CA LEU A 342 4.34 4.73 0.78
C LEU A 342 5.61 4.94 -0.04
N THR A 343 6.55 3.99 0.00
CA THR A 343 7.72 4.03 -0.87
C THR A 343 7.33 4.03 -2.35
N GLN A 344 6.28 3.29 -2.74
CA GLN A 344 5.76 3.31 -4.11
C GLN A 344 5.20 4.68 -4.52
N LEU A 345 4.53 5.39 -3.60
CA LEU A 345 3.97 6.72 -3.83
C LEU A 345 5.06 7.80 -3.85
N GLU A 346 6.01 7.78 -2.93
CA GLU A 346 7.16 8.70 -2.90
C GLU A 346 7.97 8.63 -4.20
N ARG A 347 8.21 7.42 -4.71
CA ARG A 347 8.88 7.24 -6.02
C ARG A 347 8.09 7.76 -7.22
N ARG A 348 6.80 8.06 -7.04
CA ARG A 348 5.94 8.74 -8.03
C ARG A 348 5.84 10.25 -7.78
N GLY A 349 6.54 10.78 -6.77
CA GLY A 349 6.47 12.18 -6.36
C GLY A 349 5.23 12.52 -5.53
N VAL A 350 4.59 11.52 -4.91
CA VAL A 350 3.41 11.72 -4.05
C VAL A 350 3.81 11.44 -2.60
N ASN A 351 3.95 12.51 -1.80
CA ASN A 351 4.36 12.41 -0.40
C ASN A 351 3.13 12.41 0.52
N LEU A 352 2.78 11.25 1.07
CA LEU A 352 1.71 11.10 2.07
C LEU A 352 2.26 10.77 3.48
N SER A 353 3.57 10.86 3.68
CA SER A 353 4.29 10.24 4.80
C SER A 353 4.36 11.12 6.07
N GLU A 354 4.07 12.42 5.97
CA GLU A 354 4.25 13.42 7.04
C GLU A 354 2.93 13.88 7.71
N GLY A 355 1.83 13.15 7.52
CA GLY A 355 0.53 13.44 8.13
C GLY A 355 -0.29 14.51 7.37
N PRO A 356 -1.46 14.91 7.91
CA PRO A 356 -2.38 15.86 7.27
C PRO A 356 -1.70 17.14 6.79
N HIS A 357 -0.81 17.70 7.60
CA HIS A 357 -0.11 18.94 7.29
C HIS A 357 0.67 18.90 5.95
N SER A 358 1.19 17.73 5.55
CA SER A 358 1.99 17.62 4.34
C SER A 358 1.12 17.34 3.10
N TYR A 359 0.21 16.38 3.15
CA TYR A 359 -0.62 16.07 1.98
C TYR A 359 -1.70 17.11 1.69
N LEU A 360 -2.19 17.85 2.70
CA LEU A 360 -3.18 18.90 2.49
C LEU A 360 -2.61 20.02 1.62
N LEU A 361 -1.32 20.35 1.77
CA LEU A 361 -0.65 21.32 0.90
C LEU A 361 -0.65 20.87 -0.56
N ALA A 362 -0.47 19.57 -0.80
CA ALA A 362 -0.51 19.01 -2.15
C ALA A 362 -1.93 19.00 -2.76
N LYS A 363 -2.96 18.89 -1.91
CA LYS A 363 -4.38 18.78 -2.31
C LYS A 363 -4.97 20.08 -2.86
N TYR A 364 -4.68 21.21 -2.23
CA TYR A 364 -5.28 22.49 -2.61
C TYR A 364 -4.51 23.17 -3.75
N LYS A 365 -5.18 23.33 -4.90
CA LYS A 365 -4.60 24.01 -6.06
C LYS A 365 -4.65 25.52 -5.89
N VAL A 366 -3.59 26.19 -6.33
CA VAL A 366 -3.49 27.67 -6.31
C VAL A 366 -4.65 28.31 -7.05
N VAL A 367 -5.04 27.76 -8.20
CA VAL A 367 -6.17 28.26 -9.02
C VAL A 367 -7.50 28.34 -8.27
N SER A 368 -7.72 27.48 -7.25
CA SER A 368 -8.97 27.48 -6.47
C SER A 368 -9.00 28.50 -5.34
N ILE A 369 -7.84 29.06 -4.96
CA ILE A 369 -7.67 29.96 -3.82
C ILE A 369 -7.32 31.38 -4.29
N MET A 370 -6.59 31.51 -5.41
CA MET A 370 -6.09 32.78 -5.91
C MET A 370 -7.22 33.76 -6.22
N ASN A 371 -6.92 35.05 -6.04
CA ASN A 371 -7.78 36.12 -6.48
C ASN A 371 -7.47 36.45 -7.95
N SER A 372 -8.52 36.60 -8.77
CA SER A 372 -8.36 37.04 -10.16
C SER A 372 -7.68 38.42 -10.17
N TYR A 373 -6.72 38.62 -11.09
CA TYR A 373 -5.98 39.88 -11.18
C TYR A 373 -6.90 41.09 -11.36
N GLU A 374 -7.98 40.93 -12.13
CA GLU A 374 -9.00 41.98 -12.35
C GLU A 374 -9.69 42.46 -11.07
N LYS A 375 -9.63 41.66 -9.99
CA LYS A 375 -10.23 41.98 -8.69
C LYS A 375 -9.21 42.52 -7.69
N THR A 376 -7.93 42.61 -8.06
CA THR A 376 -6.86 43.09 -7.19
C THR A 376 -6.50 44.54 -7.51
N ASN A 377 -6.26 45.36 -6.48
CA ASN A 377 -5.78 46.74 -6.62
C ASN A 377 -4.25 46.83 -6.70
N LEU A 378 -3.58 45.78 -7.17
CA LEU A 378 -2.12 45.67 -7.19
C LEU A 378 -1.56 46.24 -8.50
N ASP A 379 -0.41 46.92 -8.40
CA ASP A 379 0.27 47.48 -9.58
C ASP A 379 0.88 46.34 -10.43
N GLU A 380 0.49 46.30 -11.71
CA GLU A 380 0.97 45.32 -12.66
C GLU A 380 2.50 45.34 -12.78
N LYS A 381 3.11 46.52 -12.75
CA LYS A 381 4.58 46.66 -12.90
C LYS A 381 5.33 45.97 -11.78
N TYR A 382 4.81 46.08 -10.56
CA TYR A 382 5.40 45.45 -9.39
C TYR A 382 5.29 43.91 -9.47
N LEU A 383 4.14 43.40 -9.92
CA LEU A 383 3.95 41.95 -10.11
C LEU A 383 4.91 41.39 -11.17
N TRP A 384 5.12 42.12 -12.27
CA TRP A 384 6.11 41.72 -13.28
C TRP A 384 7.54 41.74 -12.75
N GLN A 385 7.89 42.69 -11.88
CA GLN A 385 9.20 42.70 -11.22
C GLN A 385 9.42 41.48 -10.31
N MET A 386 8.39 41.05 -9.56
CA MET A 386 8.46 39.81 -8.77
C MET A 386 8.63 38.58 -9.66
N ILE A 387 7.94 38.54 -10.80
CA ILE A 387 8.07 37.46 -11.79
C ILE A 387 9.51 37.36 -12.32
N GLU A 388 10.14 38.49 -12.65
CA GLU A 388 11.54 38.55 -13.10
C GLU A 388 12.53 38.05 -12.04
N GLN A 389 12.20 38.24 -10.76
CA GLN A 389 12.96 37.72 -9.62
C GLN A 389 12.71 36.23 -9.34
N GLY A 390 11.87 35.56 -10.14
CA GLY A 390 11.51 34.15 -9.96
C GLY A 390 10.48 33.90 -8.86
N GLN A 391 9.83 34.95 -8.34
CA GLN A 391 8.80 34.85 -7.31
C GLN A 391 7.41 34.77 -7.95
N TYR A 392 7.11 33.67 -8.63
CA TYR A 392 5.80 33.43 -9.24
C TYR A 392 5.37 31.97 -9.12
N LEU A 393 4.07 31.72 -9.30
CA LEU A 393 3.49 30.38 -9.32
C LEU A 393 2.86 30.09 -10.68
N ASP A 394 2.96 28.84 -11.13
CA ASP A 394 2.15 28.36 -12.26
C ASP A 394 0.70 28.14 -11.81
N ILE A 395 -0.28 28.35 -12.69
CA ILE A 395 -1.70 28.15 -12.41
C ILE A 395 -2.02 26.70 -12.01
N GLY A 396 -1.24 25.73 -12.48
CA GLY A 396 -1.34 24.32 -12.11
C GLY A 396 -0.72 23.98 -10.75
N ALA A 397 -0.03 24.92 -10.10
CA ALA A 397 0.62 24.70 -8.81
C ALA A 397 -0.38 24.48 -7.67
N ASN A 398 0.14 23.96 -6.56
CA ASN A 398 -0.58 23.70 -5.32
C ASN A 398 0.07 24.46 -4.15
N LEU A 399 -0.53 24.39 -2.96
CA LEU A 399 0.00 25.04 -1.77
C LEU A 399 1.36 24.46 -1.35
N GLU A 400 1.68 23.21 -1.69
CA GLU A 400 2.99 22.59 -1.44
C GLU A 400 4.12 23.37 -2.13
N ALA A 401 3.89 23.84 -3.37
CA ALA A 401 4.83 24.72 -4.07
C ALA A 401 4.79 26.17 -3.53
N ALA A 402 3.63 26.67 -3.11
CA ALA A 402 3.46 28.06 -2.71
C ALA A 402 4.01 28.38 -1.30
N MET A 403 3.79 27.50 -0.31
CA MET A 403 4.13 27.76 1.09
C MET A 403 5.61 28.00 1.34
N PRO A 404 6.55 27.23 0.75
CA PRO A 404 7.98 27.51 0.90
C PRO A 404 8.39 28.88 0.33
N MET A 405 7.73 29.34 -0.74
CA MET A 405 8.01 30.65 -1.34
C MET A 405 7.55 31.79 -0.42
N PHE A 406 6.42 31.64 0.26
CA PHE A 406 5.98 32.61 1.27
C PHE A 406 6.89 32.63 2.50
N GLN A 407 7.35 31.46 2.96
CA GLN A 407 8.22 31.35 4.13
C GLN A 407 9.65 31.87 3.87
N ASN A 408 10.20 31.63 2.68
CA ASN A 408 11.56 32.04 2.33
C ASN A 408 11.64 33.45 1.74
N GLY A 409 10.56 33.93 1.13
CA GLY A 409 10.56 35.16 0.34
C GLY A 409 10.09 36.42 1.05
N GLU A 410 9.60 36.34 2.30
CA GLU A 410 8.92 37.45 3.01
C GLU A 410 7.86 38.18 2.15
N CYS A 411 7.22 37.47 1.22
CA CYS A 411 6.23 38.05 0.31
C CYS A 411 4.83 37.86 0.90
N GLU A 412 4.00 38.90 0.89
CA GLU A 412 2.59 38.79 1.34
C GLU A 412 1.69 38.14 0.27
N TYR A 413 2.13 38.16 -0.98
CA TYR A 413 1.40 37.63 -2.12
C TYR A 413 2.34 37.17 -3.24
N LEU A 414 1.87 36.24 -4.07
CA LEU A 414 2.61 35.69 -5.21
C LEU A 414 1.79 35.82 -6.51
N PRO A 415 2.36 36.37 -7.59
CA PRO A 415 1.71 36.38 -8.90
C PRO A 415 1.56 34.97 -9.47
N VAL A 416 0.41 34.69 -10.07
CA VAL A 416 0.06 33.40 -10.67
C VAL A 416 -0.05 33.53 -12.18
N LEU A 417 0.71 32.71 -12.90
CA LEU A 417 0.85 32.74 -14.35
C LEU A 417 0.21 31.53 -15.01
N SER A 418 -0.39 31.73 -16.18
CA SER A 418 -0.69 30.65 -17.11
C SER A 418 0.43 30.59 -18.15
N ILE A 419 1.21 29.51 -18.14
CA ILE A 419 2.30 29.29 -19.09
C ILE A 419 1.75 28.40 -20.22
N GLY A 420 1.50 29.00 -21.38
CA GLY A 420 1.08 28.27 -22.58
C GLY A 420 2.24 27.52 -23.26
N PRO A 421 1.93 26.61 -24.21
CA PRO A 421 2.93 25.81 -24.92
C PRO A 421 3.83 26.62 -25.89
N GLU A 422 3.43 27.84 -26.24
CA GLU A 422 4.25 28.76 -27.05
C GLU A 422 4.99 29.74 -26.14
N LYS A 423 6.31 29.90 -26.37
CA LYS A 423 7.26 30.69 -25.55
C LYS A 423 6.89 32.16 -25.25
N ASN A 424 5.80 32.69 -25.81
CA ASN A 424 5.37 34.08 -25.68
C ASN A 424 3.97 34.28 -25.07
N SER A 425 3.25 33.23 -24.65
CA SER A 425 1.89 33.38 -24.10
C SER A 425 1.86 33.26 -22.57
N THR A 426 2.74 33.99 -21.88
CA THR A 426 2.73 34.08 -20.41
C THR A 426 1.70 35.12 -20.00
N LYS A 427 0.59 34.69 -19.41
CA LYS A 427 -0.48 35.60 -18.96
C LYS A 427 -0.55 35.62 -17.45
N LEU A 428 -0.55 36.82 -16.86
CA LEU A 428 -0.91 37.01 -15.45
C LEU A 428 -2.40 36.70 -15.26
N VAL A 429 -2.69 35.70 -14.45
CA VAL A 429 -4.07 35.21 -14.23
C VAL A 429 -4.62 35.74 -12.91
N GLY A 430 -3.78 35.81 -11.90
CA GLY A 430 -4.20 36.20 -10.56
C GLY A 430 -3.05 36.35 -9.60
N VAL A 431 -3.42 36.53 -8.34
CA VAL A 431 -2.49 36.68 -7.23
C VAL A 431 -2.97 35.81 -6.07
N LEU A 432 -2.06 35.01 -5.53
CA LEU A 432 -2.29 34.23 -4.31
C LEU A 432 -1.79 35.02 -3.11
N TYR A 433 -2.67 35.32 -2.16
CA TYR A 433 -2.29 35.95 -0.90
C TYR A 433 -1.89 34.89 0.13
N TYR A 434 -0.86 35.20 0.94
CA TYR A 434 -0.40 34.28 1.98
C TYR A 434 -1.49 34.01 3.02
N ILE A 435 -2.27 35.04 3.38
CA ILE A 435 -3.39 34.91 4.32
C ILE A 435 -4.47 33.96 3.80
N ASP A 436 -4.82 34.02 2.51
CA ASP A 436 -5.82 33.15 1.91
C ASP A 436 -5.33 31.69 1.84
N ALA A 437 -4.04 31.50 1.52
CA ALA A 437 -3.37 30.20 1.58
C ALA A 437 -3.39 29.62 3.00
N LEU A 438 -2.98 30.40 4.01
CA LEU A 438 -2.99 30.00 5.42
C LEU A 438 -4.39 29.71 5.94
N LYS A 439 -5.38 30.56 5.60
CA LYS A 439 -6.77 30.37 6.02
C LYS A 439 -7.33 29.07 5.45
N THR A 440 -7.08 28.80 4.17
CA THR A 440 -7.50 27.56 3.52
C THR A 440 -6.81 26.35 4.16
N PHE A 441 -5.50 26.43 4.40
CA PHE A 441 -4.75 25.35 5.02
C PHE A 441 -5.18 25.07 6.47
N ASN A 442 -5.38 26.12 7.28
CA ASN A 442 -5.87 26.00 8.66
C ASN A 442 -7.29 25.45 8.71
N GLN A 443 -8.18 25.89 7.82
CA GLN A 443 -9.53 25.33 7.73
C GLN A 443 -9.47 23.85 7.37
N ALA A 444 -8.62 23.47 6.42
CA ALA A 444 -8.44 22.07 6.04
C ALA A 444 -7.91 21.19 7.18
N LEU A 445 -6.98 21.73 7.98
CA LEU A 445 -6.49 21.06 9.18
C LEU A 445 -7.57 20.92 10.25
N PHE A 446 -8.36 21.98 10.46
CA PHE A 446 -9.48 21.94 11.38
C PHE A 446 -10.52 20.91 10.96
N ASP A 447 -10.90 20.88 9.68
CA ASP A 447 -11.86 19.92 9.14
C ASP A 447 -11.34 18.49 9.29
N THR A 448 -10.05 18.26 9.02
CA THR A 448 -9.40 16.95 9.21
C THR A 448 -9.38 16.54 10.69
N SER A 449 -9.01 17.45 11.60
CA SER A 449 -9.01 17.19 13.04
C SER A 449 -10.42 16.94 13.59
N LYS A 450 -11.42 17.66 13.08
CA LYS A 450 -12.82 17.43 13.41
C LYS A 450 -13.27 16.04 12.95
N GLU A 451 -12.84 15.59 11.77
CA GLU A 451 -13.07 14.22 11.31
C GLU A 451 -12.35 13.15 12.15
N GLU A 452 -11.19 13.46 12.76
CA GLU A 452 -10.45 12.55 13.66
C GLU A 452 -11.12 12.40 15.03
N HIS A 453 -11.89 13.40 15.46
CA HIS A 453 -12.39 13.50 16.84
C HIS A 453 -13.91 13.60 16.98
N SER A 454 -14.67 13.48 15.89
CA SER A 454 -16.14 13.38 15.87
C SER A 454 -16.61 11.96 15.62
#